data_AF-A0A534WKB1-F1
#
_entry.id   AF-A0A534WKB1-F1
#
_cell.length_a   1.000
_cell.length_b   1.000
_cell.length_c   1.000
_cell.angle_alpha   90.00
_cell.angle_beta   90.00
_cell.angle_gamma   90.00
#
_symmetry.space_group_name_H-M   'P 1'
#
loop_
_entity.id
_entity.type
_entity.pdbx_description
1 polymer ?
#
loop_
_entity_poly.entity_id
_entity_poly.type
_entity_poly.pdbx_seq_one_letter_code
_entity_poly.pdbx_strand_id
1 'polypeptide(L)'
;MLLALLLAAAPTPLFADPRLGEAMGRIDPRPGAWAEYLVRAPGHEDLRVRATVLADAADGRHWLELITASAGGIVSASRVLVRADATLPQGIERMYLMLAGQQPIEVPLDRIKLPQAPQARARPSVARVGTERVNVPAGTFTAEAMRIAGARVWRTASVPLWGLVKARSSRQSLELVAFSMSGGHSVFPPGWDQGKGSDRAEQ
;
A
#
# COMPACT_ATOMS: atom_id res chain seq x y z
N MET A 1 -22.59 -9.63 3.14
CA MET A 1 -22.02 -9.44 4.50
C MET A 1 -20.67 -10.15 4.70
N LEU A 2 -20.35 -11.26 4.02
CA LEU A 2 -19.07 -11.98 4.21
C LEU A 2 -17.81 -11.13 3.90
N LEU A 3 -17.86 -10.28 2.87
CA LEU A 3 -16.72 -9.45 2.45
C LEU A 3 -16.29 -8.43 3.51
N ALA A 4 -17.25 -7.85 4.24
CA ALA A 4 -16.97 -6.91 5.33
C ALA A 4 -16.35 -7.59 6.57
N LEU A 5 -16.67 -8.86 6.81
CA LEU A 5 -16.11 -9.67 7.90
C LEU A 5 -14.67 -10.11 7.62
N LEU A 6 -14.33 -10.41 6.37
CA LEU A 6 -12.96 -10.76 5.95
C LEU A 6 -11.98 -9.56 6.06
N LEU A 7 -12.46 -8.35 5.80
CA LEU A 7 -11.66 -7.11 5.91
C LEU A 7 -11.49 -6.60 7.36
N ALA A 8 -12.31 -7.06 8.32
CA ALA A 8 -12.36 -6.52 9.68
C ALA A 8 -11.40 -7.19 10.68
N ALA A 9 -10.92 -8.40 10.40
CA ALA A 9 -10.15 -9.21 11.37
C ALA A 9 -8.63 -9.21 11.15
N ALA A 10 -8.14 -8.76 9.98
CA ALA A 10 -6.72 -8.65 9.73
C ALA A 10 -6.16 -7.36 10.34
N PRO A 11 -4.95 -7.37 10.93
CA PRO A 11 -4.28 -6.12 11.30
C PRO A 11 -4.20 -5.27 10.04
N THR A 12 -4.82 -4.09 10.06
CA THR A 12 -4.75 -3.17 8.93
C THR A 12 -3.28 -2.81 8.78
N PRO A 13 -2.64 -3.17 7.65
CA PRO A 13 -1.23 -2.90 7.49
C PRO A 13 -1.02 -1.40 7.69
N LEU A 14 0.13 -1.00 8.20
CA LEU A 14 0.44 0.39 8.49
C LEU A 14 0.20 1.35 7.29
N PHE A 15 0.24 0.83 6.06
CA PHE A 15 -0.16 1.50 4.81
C PHE A 15 -1.64 1.88 4.70
N ALA A 16 -2.50 1.23 5.47
CA ALA A 16 -3.94 1.46 5.51
C ALA A 16 -4.36 2.41 6.65
N ASP A 17 -3.42 2.91 7.47
CA ASP A 17 -3.67 4.03 8.38
C ASP A 17 -3.73 5.34 7.57
N PRO A 18 -4.91 5.99 7.45
CA PRO A 18 -5.06 7.18 6.61
C PRO A 18 -4.22 8.35 7.08
N ARG A 19 -3.96 8.48 8.39
CA ARG A 19 -3.13 9.57 8.92
C ARG A 19 -1.67 9.36 8.55
N LEU A 20 -1.24 8.10 8.49
CA LEU A 20 0.10 7.81 8.06
C LEU A 20 0.27 7.98 6.55
N GLY A 21 -0.70 7.53 5.75
CA GLY A 21 -0.72 7.79 4.31
C GLY A 21 -0.63 9.28 3.99
N GLU A 22 -1.46 10.11 4.64
CA GLU A 22 -1.46 11.57 4.46
C GLU A 22 -0.10 12.20 4.84
N ALA A 23 0.51 11.77 5.94
CA ALA A 23 1.76 12.34 6.43
C ALA A 23 3.02 11.81 5.72
N MET A 24 3.00 10.58 5.19
CA MET A 24 4.06 10.09 4.30
C MET A 24 4.05 10.81 2.95
N GLY A 25 2.90 11.38 2.57
CA GLY A 25 2.73 12.11 1.33
C GLY A 25 2.49 11.20 0.13
N ARG A 26 2.72 11.75 -1.06
CA ARG A 26 2.59 11.01 -2.32
C ARG A 26 3.67 9.94 -2.45
N ILE A 27 3.33 8.84 -3.11
CA ILE A 27 4.34 7.89 -3.56
C ILE A 27 5.10 8.46 -4.76
N ASP A 28 6.30 7.95 -5.01
CA ASP A 28 6.99 8.05 -6.30
C ASP A 28 6.53 6.88 -7.19
N PRO A 29 5.59 7.11 -8.15
CA PRO A 29 4.98 6.06 -8.92
C PRO A 29 5.89 5.70 -10.09
N ARG A 30 6.90 4.87 -9.85
CA ARG A 30 7.78 4.35 -10.90
C ARG A 30 7.28 3.01 -11.41
N PRO A 31 6.78 2.89 -12.66
CA PRO A 31 6.34 1.62 -13.22
C PRO A 31 7.34 0.48 -13.05
N GLY A 32 6.84 -0.66 -12.58
CA GLY A 32 7.62 -1.86 -12.30
C GLY A 32 8.38 -1.81 -10.97
N ALA A 33 8.42 -0.68 -10.26
CA ALA A 33 9.01 -0.64 -8.93
C ALA A 33 8.14 -1.37 -7.91
N TRP A 34 8.76 -2.05 -6.95
CA TRP A 34 8.06 -2.78 -5.90
C TRP A 34 8.85 -2.83 -4.60
N ALA A 35 8.13 -2.97 -3.49
CA ALA A 35 8.71 -3.20 -2.17
C ALA A 35 7.88 -4.22 -1.40
N GLU A 36 8.56 -5.15 -0.74
CA GLU A 36 7.99 -6.16 0.13
C GLU A 36 8.36 -5.87 1.58
N TYR A 37 7.38 -6.02 2.45
CA TYR A 37 7.46 -5.71 3.86
C TYR A 37 6.97 -6.87 4.71
N LEU A 38 7.58 -7.03 5.87
CA LEU A 38 7.08 -7.88 6.94
C LEU A 38 6.41 -7.00 7.99
N VAL A 39 5.13 -7.25 8.23
CA VAL A 39 4.33 -6.58 9.24
C VAL A 39 4.14 -7.53 10.41
N ARG A 40 4.45 -7.06 11.61
CA ARG A 40 4.26 -7.81 12.86
C ARG A 40 3.40 -7.01 13.82
N ALA A 41 2.36 -7.64 14.35
CA ALA A 41 1.49 -7.07 15.37
C ALA A 41 1.33 -8.08 16.53
N PRO A 42 1.34 -7.64 17.80
CA PRO A 42 1.15 -8.54 18.93
C PRO A 42 -0.16 -9.31 18.84
N GLY A 43 -0.11 -10.63 19.03
CA GLY A 43 -1.31 -11.49 18.98
C GLY A 43 -1.81 -11.81 17.57
N HIS A 44 -1.09 -11.41 16.52
CA HIS A 44 -1.40 -11.72 15.12
C HIS A 44 -0.25 -12.46 14.46
N GLU A 45 -0.57 -13.23 13.41
CA GLU A 45 0.45 -13.80 12.54
C GLU A 45 1.22 -12.69 11.80
N ASP A 46 2.49 -12.98 11.52
CA ASP A 46 3.31 -12.16 10.63
C ASP A 46 2.65 -12.07 9.24
N LEU A 47 2.51 -10.84 8.74
CA LEU A 47 1.88 -10.54 7.45
C LEU A 47 2.94 -10.02 6.49
N ARG A 48 3.15 -10.70 5.37
CA ARG A 48 3.92 -10.17 4.25
C ARG A 48 3.03 -9.32 3.36
N VAL A 49 3.52 -8.14 3.01
CA VAL A 49 2.84 -7.20 2.10
C VAL A 49 3.81 -6.79 1.01
N ARG A 50 3.48 -7.08 -0.24
CA ARG A 50 4.22 -6.57 -1.40
C ARG A 50 3.37 -5.52 -2.11
N ALA A 51 3.91 -4.34 -2.29
CA ALA A 51 3.32 -3.27 -3.08
C ALA A 51 4.11 -3.08 -4.38
N THR A 52 3.41 -3.05 -5.51
CA THR A 52 4.00 -2.93 -6.86
C THR A 52 3.30 -1.82 -7.62
N VAL A 53 4.07 -0.89 -8.18
CA VAL A 53 3.57 0.08 -9.16
C VAL A 53 3.53 -0.62 -10.51
N LEU A 54 2.35 -0.74 -11.10
CA LEU A 54 2.19 -1.30 -12.43
C LEU A 54 2.37 -0.20 -13.49
N ALA A 55 2.44 -0.60 -14.76
CA ALA A 55 2.52 0.35 -15.88
C ALA A 55 1.44 1.44 -15.78
N ASP A 56 1.81 2.64 -16.19
CA ASP A 56 0.98 3.84 -16.06
C ASP A 56 -0.40 3.61 -16.66
N ALA A 57 -1.42 4.02 -15.91
CA ALA A 57 -2.73 4.24 -16.49
C ALA A 57 -2.70 5.59 -17.22
N ALA A 58 -3.57 5.77 -18.22
CA ALA A 58 -3.65 7.03 -18.94
C ALA A 58 -3.88 8.23 -17.99
N ASP A 59 -3.58 9.45 -18.45
CA ASP A 59 -3.90 10.71 -17.78
C ASP A 59 -3.28 10.90 -16.37
N GLY A 60 -2.04 10.42 -16.18
CA GLY A 60 -1.32 10.58 -14.91
C GLY A 60 -1.94 9.77 -13.77
N ARG A 61 -2.64 8.68 -14.08
CA ARG A 61 -3.06 7.70 -13.06
C ARG A 61 -2.03 6.58 -13.00
N HIS A 62 -1.94 5.92 -11.87
CA HIS A 62 -1.11 4.72 -11.74
C HIS A 62 -1.88 3.62 -11.04
N TRP A 63 -1.61 2.39 -11.46
CA TRP A 63 -2.10 1.21 -10.77
C TRP A 63 -1.11 0.82 -9.69
N LEU A 64 -1.60 0.69 -8.46
CA LEU A 64 -0.86 0.08 -7.35
C LEU A 64 -1.47 -1.29 -7.05
N GLU A 65 -0.65 -2.32 -7.04
CA GLU A 65 -1.04 -3.67 -6.65
C GLU A 65 -0.46 -4.01 -5.28
N LEU A 66 -1.28 -4.51 -4.36
CA LEU A 66 -0.86 -5.00 -3.06
C LEU A 66 -1.19 -6.48 -2.95
N ILE A 67 -0.17 -7.29 -2.66
CA ILE A 67 -0.31 -8.71 -2.36
C ILE A 67 -0.07 -8.88 -0.87
N THR A 68 -0.97 -9.60 -0.20
CA THR A 68 -0.87 -9.89 1.22
C THR A 68 -0.92 -11.39 1.47
N ALA A 69 -0.04 -11.87 2.36
CA ALA A 69 0.05 -13.28 2.74
C ALA A 69 0.45 -13.41 4.21
N SER A 70 -0.24 -14.27 4.97
CA SER A 70 0.19 -14.75 6.28
C SER A 70 0.27 -16.27 6.26
N ALA A 71 0.93 -16.88 7.25
CA ALA A 71 1.19 -18.32 7.27
C ALA A 71 -0.09 -19.18 7.31
N GLY A 72 -1.12 -18.73 8.04
CA GLY A 72 -2.43 -19.39 8.14
C GLY A 72 -3.55 -18.67 7.38
N GLY A 73 -3.24 -17.58 6.67
CA GLY A 73 -4.22 -16.73 6.01
C GLY A 73 -4.41 -17.04 4.52
N ILE A 74 -5.56 -16.66 3.98
CA ILE A 74 -5.80 -16.70 2.53
C ILE A 74 -4.97 -15.59 1.88
N VAL A 75 -4.10 -15.97 0.94
CA VAL A 75 -3.38 -15.01 0.10
C VAL A 75 -4.39 -14.18 -0.67
N SER A 76 -4.22 -12.86 -0.64
CA SER A 76 -5.07 -11.93 -1.37
C SER A 76 -4.25 -10.91 -2.13
N ALA A 77 -4.79 -10.47 -3.26
CA ALA A 77 -4.26 -9.36 -4.04
C ALA A 77 -5.34 -8.30 -4.19
N SER A 78 -4.94 -7.03 -4.08
CA SER A 78 -5.78 -5.89 -4.39
C SER A 78 -5.08 -5.01 -5.42
N ARG A 79 -5.84 -4.49 -6.37
CA ARG A 79 -5.34 -3.57 -7.39
C ARG A 79 -6.16 -2.30 -7.34
N VAL A 80 -5.49 -1.17 -7.10
CA VAL A 80 -6.12 0.13 -6.93
C VAL A 80 -5.63 1.13 -7.97
N LEU A 81 -6.57 1.84 -8.61
CA LEU A 81 -6.27 2.95 -9.52
C LEU A 81 -6.17 4.21 -8.69
N VAL A 82 -5.03 4.90 -8.77
CA VAL A 82 -4.75 6.06 -7.95
C VAL A 82 -4.45 7.26 -8.85
N ARG A 83 -5.06 8.39 -8.57
CA ARG A 83 -4.76 9.67 -9.23
C ARG A 83 -3.39 10.22 -8.77
N ALA A 84 -2.53 10.69 -9.69
CA ALA A 84 -1.17 11.14 -9.34
C ALA A 84 -1.11 12.29 -8.34
N ASP A 85 -2.11 13.18 -8.31
CA ASP A 85 -2.09 14.35 -7.44
C ASP A 85 -2.58 14.07 -6.01
N ALA A 86 -3.03 12.84 -5.73
CA ALA A 86 -3.69 12.49 -4.48
C ALA A 86 -2.80 11.64 -3.57
N THR A 87 -3.09 11.71 -2.26
CA THR A 87 -2.53 10.78 -1.27
C THR A 87 -3.47 9.60 -1.09
N LEU A 88 -2.90 8.44 -0.75
CA LEU A 88 -3.69 7.27 -0.38
C LEU A 88 -4.29 7.45 1.02
N PRO A 89 -5.54 7.00 1.26
CA PRO A 89 -6.46 6.33 0.32
C PRO A 89 -7.37 7.25 -0.52
N GLN A 90 -7.31 8.57 -0.38
CA GLN A 90 -8.26 9.54 -0.96
C GLN A 90 -8.21 9.61 -2.50
N GLY A 91 -7.08 9.21 -3.09
CA GLY A 91 -6.89 9.17 -4.54
C GLY A 91 -7.40 7.91 -5.24
N ILE A 92 -8.03 6.97 -4.52
CA ILE A 92 -8.47 5.70 -5.10
C ILE A 92 -9.75 5.92 -5.91
N GLU A 93 -9.67 5.65 -7.22
CA GLU A 93 -10.78 5.81 -8.16
C GLU A 93 -11.43 4.47 -8.53
N ARG A 94 -10.64 3.37 -8.48
CA ARG A 94 -11.10 2.01 -8.75
C ARG A 94 -10.36 1.04 -7.85
N MET A 95 -11.02 -0.05 -7.46
CA MET A 95 -10.42 -1.10 -6.65
C MET A 95 -10.90 -2.48 -7.10
N TYR A 96 -9.98 -3.42 -7.17
CA TYR A 96 -10.26 -4.82 -7.38
C TYR A 96 -9.66 -5.65 -6.27
N LEU A 97 -10.33 -6.77 -5.98
CA LEU A 97 -9.89 -7.73 -4.99
C LEU A 97 -9.90 -9.12 -5.61
N MET A 98 -8.84 -9.88 -5.35
CA MET A 98 -8.70 -11.28 -5.73
C MET A 98 -8.24 -12.07 -4.52
N LEU A 99 -8.97 -13.13 -4.18
CA LEU A 99 -8.54 -14.13 -3.19
C LEU A 99 -7.94 -15.32 -3.94
N ALA A 100 -6.96 -15.99 -3.35
CA ALA A 100 -6.38 -17.19 -3.95
C ALA A 100 -7.46 -18.21 -4.33
N GLY A 101 -7.43 -18.67 -5.58
CA GLY A 101 -8.41 -19.61 -6.14
C GLY A 101 -9.75 -18.99 -6.57
N GLN A 102 -9.90 -17.66 -6.50
CA GLN A 102 -11.12 -16.95 -6.93
C GLN A 102 -10.83 -16.00 -8.09
N GLN A 103 -11.87 -15.70 -8.87
CA GLN A 103 -11.81 -14.65 -9.88
C GLN A 103 -11.74 -13.26 -9.22
N PRO A 104 -10.99 -12.31 -9.78
CA PRO A 104 -11.04 -10.92 -9.36
C PRO A 104 -12.46 -10.36 -9.38
N ILE A 105 -12.77 -9.51 -8.40
CA ILE A 105 -14.03 -8.75 -8.34
C ILE A 105 -13.73 -7.26 -8.26
N GLU A 106 -14.53 -6.45 -8.95
CA GLU A 106 -14.53 -4.99 -8.77
C GLU A 106 -15.27 -4.64 -7.48
N VAL A 107 -14.65 -3.79 -6.67
CA VAL A 107 -15.21 -3.32 -5.40
C VAL A 107 -15.93 -1.99 -5.65
N PRO A 108 -17.26 -1.93 -5.47
CA PRO A 108 -18.02 -0.69 -5.65
C PRO A 108 -17.65 0.31 -4.55
N LEU A 109 -16.85 1.32 -4.89
CA LEU A 109 -16.29 2.30 -3.94
C LEU A 109 -17.36 3.13 -3.24
N ASP A 110 -18.48 3.40 -3.92
CA ASP A 110 -19.67 4.07 -3.38
C ASP A 110 -20.34 3.30 -2.24
N ARG A 111 -20.13 1.97 -2.19
CA ARG A 111 -20.73 1.08 -1.19
C ARG A 111 -19.79 0.70 -0.06
N ILE A 112 -18.51 1.03 -0.16
CA ILE A 112 -17.54 0.79 0.91
C ILE A 112 -17.19 2.10 1.61
N LYS A 113 -17.22 2.09 2.95
CA LYS A 113 -16.58 3.15 3.72
C LYS A 113 -15.09 2.90 3.69
N LEU A 114 -14.40 3.44 2.68
CA LEU A 114 -12.95 3.55 2.75
C LEU A 114 -12.59 4.30 4.04
N PRO A 115 -11.51 3.91 4.73
CA PRO A 115 -11.03 4.64 5.90
C PRO A 115 -10.76 6.09 5.53
N GLN A 116 -11.69 6.98 5.88
CA GLN A 116 -11.53 8.40 5.64
C GLN A 116 -10.54 8.95 6.67
N ALA A 117 -9.59 9.76 6.23
CA ALA A 117 -8.89 10.63 7.17
C ALA A 117 -9.96 11.44 7.94
N PRO A 118 -9.89 11.51 9.28
CA PRO A 118 -10.89 12.22 10.07
C PRO A 118 -11.10 13.65 9.53
N GLN A 119 -12.32 13.98 9.13
CA GLN A 119 -12.66 15.33 8.69
C GLN A 119 -12.35 16.32 9.83
N ALA A 120 -11.60 17.38 9.50
CA ALA A 120 -11.28 18.52 10.37
C ALA A 120 -10.47 18.22 11.65
N ARG A 121 -9.43 17.38 11.59
CA ARG A 121 -8.29 17.51 12.52
C ARG A 121 -7.05 17.94 11.74
N ALA A 122 -6.25 18.83 12.34
CA ALA A 122 -5.01 19.35 11.77
C ALA A 122 -4.18 18.22 11.14
N ARG A 123 -3.56 18.53 10.00
CA ARG A 123 -2.63 17.64 9.29
C ARG A 123 -1.77 16.88 10.30
N PRO A 124 -1.62 15.54 10.18
CA PRO A 124 -0.92 14.76 11.19
C PRO A 124 0.45 15.37 11.47
N SER A 125 0.79 15.55 12.75
CA SER A 125 2.06 16.15 13.12
C SER A 125 3.21 15.26 12.65
N VAL A 126 4.14 15.88 11.91
CA VAL A 126 5.38 15.26 11.46
C VAL A 126 6.51 15.95 12.20
N ALA A 127 7.18 15.24 13.09
CA ALA A 127 8.37 15.72 13.76
C ALA A 127 9.59 14.98 13.18
N ARG A 128 10.48 15.70 12.51
CA ARG A 128 11.77 15.15 12.09
C ARG A 128 12.61 14.85 13.34
N VAL A 129 13.16 13.64 13.41
CA VAL A 129 14.03 13.20 14.50
C VAL A 129 15.50 13.36 14.12
N GLY A 130 15.84 13.06 12.87
CA GLY A 130 17.21 13.14 12.36
C GLY A 130 17.47 12.07 11.31
N THR A 131 18.75 11.77 11.07
CA THR A 131 19.17 10.69 10.18
C THR A 131 19.78 9.56 11.00
N GLU A 132 19.40 8.32 10.71
CA GLU A 132 19.81 7.14 11.47
C GLU A 132 20.24 6.01 10.53
N ARG A 133 21.18 5.17 11.02
CA ARG A 133 21.50 3.90 10.38
C ARG A 133 20.52 2.82 10.87
N VAL A 134 19.81 2.19 9.95
CA VAL A 134 18.76 1.20 10.25
C VAL A 134 19.09 -0.12 9.58
N ASN A 135 19.01 -1.21 10.34
CA ASN A 135 19.16 -2.57 9.83
C ASN A 135 17.77 -3.21 9.72
N VAL A 136 17.49 -3.80 8.56
CA VAL A 136 16.27 -4.55 8.22
C VAL A 136 16.66 -5.77 7.36
N PRO A 137 15.76 -6.74 7.13
CA PRO A 137 16.09 -7.90 6.29
C PRO A 137 16.58 -7.54 4.87
N ALA A 138 16.11 -6.43 4.29
CA ALA A 138 16.58 -5.93 3.00
C ALA A 138 18.00 -5.33 3.02
N GLY A 139 18.63 -5.18 4.19
CA GLY A 139 19.98 -4.63 4.35
C GLY A 139 20.06 -3.46 5.33
N THR A 140 21.14 -2.70 5.22
CA THR A 140 21.44 -1.54 6.06
C THR A 140 21.26 -0.24 5.29
N PHE A 141 20.50 0.70 5.85
CA PHE A 141 20.18 1.98 5.22
C PHE A 141 20.55 3.15 6.12
N THR A 142 20.97 4.25 5.52
CA THR A 142 20.97 5.57 6.17
C THR A 142 19.64 6.22 5.82
N ALA A 143 18.79 6.49 6.81
CA ALA A 143 17.40 6.88 6.61
C ALA A 143 17.00 8.08 7.47
N GLU A 144 16.16 8.96 6.93
CA GLU A 144 15.50 10.03 7.67
C GLU A 144 14.48 9.42 8.63
N ALA A 145 14.68 9.63 9.93
CA ALA A 145 13.78 9.22 10.99
C ALA A 145 12.78 10.35 11.31
N MET A 146 11.51 10.00 11.36
CA MET A 146 10.42 10.91 11.69
C MET A 146 9.48 10.29 12.71
N ARG A 147 8.79 11.13 13.48
CA ARG A 147 7.61 10.75 14.26
C ARG A 147 6.37 11.29 13.56
N ILE A 148 5.45 10.39 13.25
CA ILE A 148 4.22 10.67 12.52
C ILE A 148 3.06 10.01 13.25
N ALA A 149 2.10 10.80 13.74
CA ALA A 149 0.88 10.29 14.38
C ALA A 149 1.12 9.21 15.48
N GLY A 150 2.23 9.30 16.21
CA GLY A 150 2.62 8.35 17.26
C GLY A 150 3.42 7.12 16.78
N ALA A 151 3.65 6.99 15.48
CA ALA A 151 4.58 6.01 14.90
C ALA A 151 5.95 6.66 14.62
N ARG A 152 7.02 5.87 14.72
CA ARG A 152 8.35 6.23 14.22
C ARG A 152 8.53 5.60 12.84
N VAL A 153 9.00 6.39 11.88
CA VAL A 153 9.10 6.03 10.46
C VAL A 153 10.50 6.36 9.99
N TRP A 154 11.11 5.45 9.23
CA TRP A 154 12.43 5.65 8.61
C TRP A 154 12.30 5.53 7.10
N ARG A 155 12.78 6.55 6.38
CA ARG A 155 12.70 6.60 4.92
C ARG A 155 14.01 6.95 4.24
N THR A 156 14.17 6.50 3.01
CA THR A 156 15.27 6.84 2.11
C THR A 156 14.80 6.86 0.66
N ALA A 157 15.39 7.73 -0.16
CA ALA A 157 15.06 7.82 -1.59
C ALA A 157 15.54 6.61 -2.42
N SER A 158 16.37 5.74 -1.83
CA SER A 158 16.84 4.52 -2.51
C SER A 158 15.81 3.38 -2.53
N VAL A 159 14.72 3.52 -1.79
CA VAL A 159 13.61 2.55 -1.74
C VAL A 159 12.43 3.15 -2.52
N PRO A 160 11.67 2.38 -3.31
CA PRO A 160 10.56 2.91 -4.10
C PRO A 160 9.35 3.31 -3.23
N LEU A 161 8.28 3.76 -3.88
CA LEU A 161 7.02 4.17 -3.25
C LEU A 161 7.23 5.38 -2.33
N TRP A 162 7.05 5.21 -1.01
CA TRP A 162 7.31 6.24 -0.01
C TRP A 162 8.76 6.28 0.46
N GLY A 163 9.64 5.44 -0.08
CA GLY A 163 10.99 5.27 0.45
C GLY A 163 11.04 4.58 1.80
N LEU A 164 9.98 3.87 2.18
CA LEU A 164 9.82 3.32 3.52
C LEU A 164 10.79 2.16 3.78
N VAL A 165 11.67 2.31 4.78
CA VAL A 165 12.58 1.25 5.22
C VAL A 165 11.98 0.49 6.40
N LYS A 166 11.41 1.23 7.34
CA LYS A 166 10.90 0.72 8.60
C LYS A 166 9.82 1.64 9.16
N ALA A 167 8.84 1.07 9.86
CA ALA A 167 7.95 1.81 10.73
C ALA A 167 7.67 1.03 12.02
N ARG A 168 7.43 1.76 13.12
CA ARG A 168 7.10 1.17 14.41
C ARG A 168 6.12 2.04 15.18
N SER A 169 5.05 1.43 15.68
CA SER A 169 4.10 2.02 16.62
C SER A 169 4.01 1.13 17.87
N SER A 170 3.12 1.49 18.80
CA SER A 170 2.78 0.61 19.93
C SER A 170 1.99 -0.64 19.51
N ARG A 171 1.35 -0.62 18.34
CA ARG A 171 0.46 -1.69 17.87
C ARG A 171 1.10 -2.64 16.87
N GLN A 172 2.09 -2.16 16.12
CA GLN A 172 2.71 -2.93 15.05
C GLN A 172 4.07 -2.40 14.65
N SER A 173 4.83 -3.25 13.98
CA SER A 173 6.09 -2.92 13.30
C SER A 173 6.03 -3.37 11.85
N LEU A 174 6.80 -2.69 11.01
CA LEU A 174 6.92 -2.95 9.59
C LEU A 174 8.39 -2.80 9.19
N GLU A 175 8.94 -3.80 8.52
CA GLU A 175 10.34 -3.83 8.09
C GLU A 175 10.44 -4.22 6.62
N LEU A 176 11.28 -3.52 5.86
CA LEU A 176 11.55 -3.82 4.46
C LEU A 176 12.29 -5.16 4.33
N VAL A 177 11.72 -6.06 3.54
CA VAL A 177 12.25 -7.40 3.28
C VAL A 177 13.02 -7.45 1.98
N ALA A 178 12.45 -6.88 0.92
CA ALA A 178 13.07 -6.80 -0.40
C ALA A 178 12.44 -5.66 -1.20
N PHE A 179 13.13 -5.16 -2.21
CA PHE A 179 12.60 -4.15 -3.11
C PHE A 179 13.35 -4.17 -4.45
N SER A 180 12.76 -3.53 -5.46
CA SER A 180 13.42 -3.22 -6.72
C SER A 180 12.82 -1.95 -7.31
N MET A 181 13.61 -1.26 -8.13
CA MET A 181 13.14 -0.11 -8.91
C MET A 181 12.46 -0.54 -10.22
N SER A 182 12.45 -1.84 -10.53
CA SER A 182 11.89 -2.40 -11.77
C SER A 182 11.52 -3.90 -11.63
N GLY A 183 10.90 -4.46 -12.66
CA GLY A 183 10.60 -5.90 -12.78
C GLY A 183 9.33 -6.39 -12.04
N GLY A 184 8.64 -5.50 -11.35
CA GLY A 184 7.30 -5.75 -10.83
C GLY A 184 6.28 -5.93 -11.96
N HIS A 185 5.40 -6.92 -11.80
CA HIS A 185 4.32 -7.24 -12.72
C HIS A 185 3.07 -7.60 -11.94
N SER A 186 1.91 -7.54 -12.60
CA SER A 186 0.64 -7.86 -11.98
C SER A 186 0.48 -9.36 -11.76
N VAL A 187 -0.10 -9.75 -10.63
CA VAL A 187 -0.53 -11.13 -10.38
C VAL A 187 -1.96 -11.41 -10.83
N PHE A 188 -2.71 -10.39 -11.27
CA PHE A 188 -4.05 -10.60 -11.79
C PHE A 188 -3.96 -11.28 -13.18
N PRO A 189 -4.85 -12.25 -13.49
CA PRO A 189 -4.77 -13.03 -14.74
C PRO A 189 -4.90 -12.14 -15.97
N PRO A 190 -4.04 -12.22 -16.99
CA PRO A 190 -4.15 -11.37 -18.18
C PRO A 190 -5.55 -11.37 -18.81
N GLY A 191 -6.06 -10.17 -19.16
CA GLY A 191 -7.34 -10.01 -19.85
C GLY A 191 -8.60 -10.06 -18.97
N TRP A 192 -8.47 -10.29 -17.66
CA TRP A 192 -9.60 -10.34 -16.72
C TRP A 192 -10.40 -9.02 -16.62
N ASP A 193 -9.75 -7.88 -16.88
CA ASP A 193 -10.33 -6.54 -16.84
C ASP A 193 -10.97 -6.12 -18.17
N GLN A 194 -10.96 -6.97 -19.22
CA GLN A 194 -11.54 -6.67 -20.53
C GLN A 194 -13.08 -6.79 -20.59
N GLY A 195 -13.74 -6.80 -19.43
CA GLY A 195 -15.19 -6.95 -19.30
C GLY A 195 -15.89 -5.73 -18.69
N LYS A 196 -16.11 -4.69 -19.51
CA LYS A 196 -17.22 -3.70 -19.54
C LYS A 196 -16.76 -2.23 -19.67
N GLY A 197 -16.67 -1.79 -20.92
CA GLY A 197 -17.16 -0.50 -21.44
C GLY A 197 -16.69 0.82 -20.81
N SER A 198 -15.63 1.42 -21.37
CA SER A 198 -15.61 2.85 -21.80
C SER A 198 -14.27 3.31 -22.37
N ASP A 199 -13.16 2.59 -22.19
CA ASP A 199 -11.84 3.05 -22.64
C ASP A 199 -11.44 2.64 -24.07
N ARG A 200 -12.40 2.29 -24.94
CA ARG A 200 -12.16 2.31 -26.39
C ARG A 200 -12.68 3.64 -26.92
N ALA A 201 -11.92 4.71 -26.67
CA ALA A 201 -12.03 5.90 -27.50
C ALA A 201 -11.51 5.56 -28.90
N GLU A 202 -12.36 5.85 -29.87
CA GLU A 202 -12.22 5.64 -31.30
C GLU A 202 -10.92 6.21 -31.85
N GLN A 203 -10.31 5.50 -32.80
CA GLN A 203 -9.44 6.08 -33.81
C GLN A 203 -10.28 6.50 -35.01
#